data_AF-A0A099NZV1-F1
#
_entry.id   AF-A0A099NZV1-F1
#
_cell.length_a   1.000
_cell.length_b   1.000
_cell.length_c   1.000
_cell.angle_alpha   90.00
_cell.angle_beta   90.00
_cell.angle_gamma   90.00
#
_symmetry.space_group_name_H-M   'P 1'
#
loop_
_entity.id
_entity.type
_entity.pdbx_description
1 polymer ?
#
loop_
_entity_poly.entity_id
_entity_poly.type
_entity_poly.pdbx_seq_one_letter_code
_entity_poly.pdbx_strand_id
1 'polypeptide(L)'
;MSTYLKTYKVGDIVDIKVNGAIHDGMPFKFYHGKTGIVFNVTKSAVGVIVNKVVGHRYIEKRLNIKIEHVKHSKCRQEFLNRVKENSAKRAAAKESGEKVQLKRQPAGPRSSRVVTGVPTTLAPVAYETYI
;
A
#
# COMPACT_ATOMS: atom_id res chain seq x y z
N MET A 1 -10.05 19.19 -7.51
CA MET A 1 -9.60 20.06 -6.40
C MET A 1 -8.80 19.32 -5.33
N SER A 2 -9.23 18.12 -4.88
CA SER A 2 -8.55 17.38 -3.81
C SER A 2 -7.07 17.05 -4.06
N THR A 3 -6.60 17.00 -5.31
CA THR A 3 -5.19 16.79 -5.67
C THR A 3 -4.29 17.94 -5.20
N TYR A 4 -4.75 19.18 -5.33
CA TYR A 4 -3.98 20.38 -5.01
C TYR A 4 -3.98 20.72 -3.51
N LEU A 5 -5.01 20.27 -2.78
CA LEU A 5 -5.16 20.52 -1.35
C LEU A 5 -4.39 19.50 -0.49
N LYS A 6 -3.79 18.47 -1.10
CA LYS A 6 -2.97 17.50 -0.37
C LYS A 6 -1.64 18.12 0.01
N THR A 7 -1.32 18.06 1.29
CA THR A 7 -0.04 18.52 1.83
C THR A 7 0.99 17.40 1.73
N TYR A 8 2.17 17.70 1.21
CA TYR A 8 3.31 16.78 1.16
C TYR A 8 4.45 17.32 2.01
N LYS A 9 5.10 16.44 2.76
CA LYS A 9 6.27 16.76 3.59
C LYS A 9 7.45 15.88 3.20
N VAL A 10 8.66 16.36 3.53
CA VAL A 10 9.88 15.56 3.38
C VAL A 10 9.77 14.30 4.24
N GLY A 11 10.08 13.14 3.65
CA GLY A 11 9.95 11.83 4.28
C GLY A 11 8.62 11.12 4.04
N ASP A 12 7.63 11.78 3.43
CA ASP A 12 6.38 11.11 3.06
C ASP A 12 6.60 10.08 1.96
N ILE A 13 5.84 8.98 2.04
CA ILE A 13 5.86 7.90 1.05
C ILE A 13 4.76 8.18 0.03
N VAL A 14 5.16 8.29 -1.24
CA VAL A 14 4.27 8.67 -2.33
C VAL A 14 4.35 7.67 -3.47
N ASP A 15 3.20 7.45 -4.12
CA ASP A 15 3.11 6.68 -5.34
C ASP A 15 3.05 7.64 -6.53
N ILE A 16 3.76 7.30 -7.59
CA ILE A 16 3.76 8.05 -8.85
C ILE A 16 2.70 7.45 -9.78
N LYS A 17 1.67 8.23 -10.10
CA LYS A 17 0.64 7.87 -11.08
C LYS A 17 0.42 9.03 -12.03
N VAL A 18 0.88 8.87 -13.27
CA VAL A 18 0.81 9.91 -14.31
C VAL A 18 -0.63 10.21 -14.69
N ASN A 19 -1.02 11.48 -14.59
CA ASN A 19 -2.16 12.06 -15.30
C ASN A 19 -1.76 12.50 -16.72
N GLY A 20 -2.43 11.99 -17.76
CA GLY A 20 -2.12 12.34 -19.15
C GLY A 20 -2.61 13.72 -19.59
N ALA A 21 -3.54 14.34 -18.83
CA ALA A 21 -4.08 15.67 -19.14
C ALA A 21 -3.12 16.81 -18.76
N ILE A 22 -2.10 16.54 -17.95
CA ILE A 22 -1.09 17.51 -17.53
C ILE A 22 0.25 17.07 -18.13
N HIS A 23 0.84 17.91 -18.97
CA HIS A 23 2.09 17.57 -19.66
C HIS A 23 3.34 17.99 -18.87
N ASP A 24 3.25 19.07 -18.10
CA ASP A 24 4.34 19.59 -17.31
C ASP A 24 4.71 18.69 -16.14
N GLY A 25 6.00 18.59 -15.83
CA GLY A 25 6.46 17.83 -14.66
C GLY A 25 6.07 16.35 -14.71
N MET A 26 5.76 15.84 -15.91
CA MET A 26 5.42 14.45 -16.16
C MET A 26 6.67 13.59 -15.97
N PRO A 27 6.61 12.54 -15.13
CA PRO A 27 7.73 11.63 -14.95
C PRO A 27 7.86 10.68 -16.14
N PHE A 28 9.09 10.24 -16.44
CA PHE A 28 9.33 9.24 -17.48
C PHE A 28 8.56 7.94 -17.21
N LYS A 29 8.06 7.29 -18.28
CA LYS A 29 7.18 6.11 -18.22
C LYS A 29 7.61 5.00 -17.26
N PHE A 30 8.93 4.81 -17.09
CA PHE A 30 9.49 3.82 -16.16
C PHE A 30 9.03 4.03 -14.70
N TYR A 31 8.81 5.27 -14.30
CA TYR A 31 8.46 5.64 -12.92
C TYR A 31 6.96 5.60 -12.66
N HIS A 32 6.13 5.37 -13.68
CA HIS A 32 4.71 5.15 -13.48
C HIS A 32 4.49 3.90 -12.63
N GLY A 33 3.67 4.02 -11.58
CA GLY A 33 3.40 2.94 -10.64
C GLY A 33 4.54 2.64 -9.67
N LYS A 34 5.59 3.47 -9.61
CA LYS A 34 6.65 3.35 -8.60
C LYS A 34 6.29 4.13 -7.35
N THR A 35 6.66 3.59 -6.21
CA THR A 35 6.58 4.26 -4.91
C THR A 35 7.97 4.82 -4.57
N GLY A 36 8.01 6.01 -3.99
CA GLY A 36 9.23 6.68 -3.60
C GLY A 36 9.05 7.50 -2.34
N ILE A 37 10.13 8.16 -1.92
CA ILE A 37 10.16 8.99 -0.72
C ILE A 37 10.36 10.44 -1.15
N VAL A 38 9.60 11.35 -0.56
CA VAL A 38 9.76 12.78 -0.80
C VAL A 38 11.06 13.28 -0.16
N PHE A 39 11.95 13.87 -0.96
CA PHE A 39 13.20 14.47 -0.47
C PHE A 39 13.16 16.01 -0.48
N ASN A 40 12.36 16.61 -1.36
CA ASN A 40 12.23 18.05 -1.49
C ASN A 40 10.78 18.43 -1.84
N VAL A 41 10.36 19.63 -1.48
CA VAL A 41 9.03 20.17 -1.79
C VAL A 41 9.22 21.55 -2.41
N THR A 42 8.63 21.79 -3.57
CA THR A 42 8.65 23.09 -4.26
C THR A 42 7.22 23.63 -4.41
N LYS A 43 7.07 24.83 -5.00
CA LYS A 43 5.76 25.50 -5.13
C LYS A 43 4.68 24.63 -5.77
N SER A 44 5.00 23.88 -6.83
CA SER A 44 4.05 23.11 -7.64
C SER A 44 4.43 21.64 -7.82
N ALA A 45 5.59 21.23 -7.30
CA ALA A 45 6.15 19.92 -7.52
C ALA A 45 6.76 19.34 -6.23
N VAL A 46 6.95 18.03 -6.27
CA VAL A 46 7.54 17.25 -5.20
C VAL A 46 8.75 16.53 -5.76
N GLY A 47 9.87 16.64 -5.05
CA GLY A 47 11.07 15.87 -5.31
C GLY A 47 10.94 14.47 -4.73
N VAL A 48 10.99 13.43 -5.56
CA VAL A 48 10.83 12.03 -5.16
C VAL A 48 12.11 11.23 -5.45
N ILE A 49 12.59 10.50 -4.45
CA ILE A 49 13.65 9.51 -4.59
C ILE A 49 13.02 8.14 -4.92
N VAL A 50 13.50 7.52 -5.99
CA VAL A 50 13.12 6.16 -6.42
C VAL A 50 14.37 5.35 -6.72
N ASN A 51 14.41 4.10 -6.26
CA ASN A 51 15.49 3.17 -6.61
C ASN A 51 15.19 2.46 -7.93
N LYS A 52 16.09 2.61 -8.92
CA LYS A 52 16.01 1.94 -10.21
C LYS A 52 17.12 0.90 -10.34
N VAL A 53 16.77 -0.32 -10.73
CA VAL A 53 17.75 -1.35 -11.11
C VAL A 53 18.36 -0.97 -12.46
N VAL A 54 19.69 -0.93 -12.52
CA VAL A 54 20.47 -0.73 -13.75
C VAL A 54 21.56 -1.79 -13.78
N GLY A 55 21.38 -2.80 -14.63
CA GLY A 55 22.25 -3.97 -14.65
C GLY A 55 22.21 -4.72 -13.31
N HIS A 56 23.35 -4.82 -12.64
CA HIS A 56 23.53 -5.59 -11.41
C HIS A 56 23.29 -4.81 -10.11
N ARG A 57 22.98 -3.51 -10.17
CA ARG A 57 22.87 -2.65 -8.97
C ARG A 57 21.64 -1.75 -8.97
N TYR A 58 21.24 -1.34 -7.77
CA TYR A 58 20.25 -0.27 -7.59
C TYR A 58 20.94 1.09 -7.61
N ILE A 59 20.36 2.02 -8.36
CA ILE A 59 20.80 3.41 -8.43
C ILE A 59 19.66 4.28 -7.94
N GLU A 60 19.97 5.16 -6.98
CA GLU A 60 19.06 6.21 -6.52
C GLU A 60 18.79 7.18 -7.68
N LYS A 61 17.51 7.42 -7.97
CA LYS A 61 17.07 8.41 -8.95
C LYS A 61 16.25 9.47 -8.24
N ARG A 62 16.63 10.73 -8.43
CA ARG A 62 15.91 11.90 -7.92
C ARG A 62 15.08 12.49 -9.05
N LEU A 63 13.79 12.63 -8.81
CA LEU A 63 12.82 13.11 -9.78
C LEU A 63 12.13 14.35 -9.24
N ASN A 64 11.89 15.34 -10.09
CA ASN A 64 11.00 16.46 -9.77
C ASN A 64 9.68 16.23 -10.50
N ILE A 65 8.61 16.01 -9.76
CA ILE A 65 7.32 15.57 -10.30
C ILE A 65 6.23 16.54 -9.85
N LYS A 66 5.37 16.98 -10.78
CA LYS A 66 4.22 17.83 -10.46
C LYS A 66 3.20 17.07 -9.57
N ILE A 67 2.50 17.80 -8.69
CA ILE A 67 1.60 17.23 -7.66
C ILE A 67 0.48 16.37 -8.27
N GLU A 68 0.05 16.68 -9.49
CA GLU A 68 -0.98 15.99 -10.25
C GLU A 68 -0.62 14.54 -10.58
N HIS A 69 0.68 14.23 -10.66
CA HIS A 69 1.17 12.88 -10.93
C HIS A 69 1.55 12.10 -9.66
N VAL A 70 1.28 12.67 -8.47
CA VAL A 70 1.71 12.12 -7.18
C VAL A 70 0.49 11.89 -6.29
N LYS A 71 0.51 10.80 -5.52
CA LYS A 71 -0.48 10.52 -4.47
C LYS A 71 0.21 9.95 -3.24
N HIS A 72 -0.35 10.20 -2.06
CA HIS A 72 0.09 9.55 -0.83
C HIS A 72 -0.13 8.03 -0.91
N SER A 73 0.86 7.27 -0.46
CA SER A 73 0.77 5.81 -0.44
C SER A 73 0.00 5.34 0.79
N LYS A 74 -1.04 4.51 0.58
CA LYS A 74 -1.88 3.97 1.66
C LYS A 74 -1.14 2.97 2.57
N CYS A 75 -0.04 2.39 2.10
CA CYS A 75 0.75 1.42 2.87
C CYS A 75 1.28 2.02 4.18
N ARG A 76 1.65 3.30 4.17
CA ARG A 76 2.14 4.00 5.37
C ARG A 76 1.01 4.27 6.35
N GLN A 77 -0.19 4.57 5.87
CA GLN A 77 -1.35 4.84 6.70
C GLN A 77 -1.75 3.61 7.53
N GLU A 78 -1.85 2.44 6.90
CA GLU A 78 -2.14 1.17 7.60
C GLU A 78 -1.07 0.88 8.66
N PHE A 79 0.21 1.05 8.32
CA PHE A 79 1.30 0.88 9.27
C PHE A 79 1.19 1.82 10.48
N LEU A 80 0.93 3.11 10.25
CA LEU A 80 0.80 4.10 11.32
C LEU A 80 -0.40 3.82 12.23
N ASN A 81 -1.55 3.42 11.66
CA ASN A 81 -2.72 3.01 12.44
C ASN A 81 -2.36 1.83 13.35
N ARG A 82 -1.68 0.82 12.81
CA ARG A 82 -1.22 -0.34 13.58
C ARG A 82 -0.21 0.03 14.67
N VAL A 83 0.69 0.99 14.43
CA VAL A 83 1.62 1.48 15.46
C VAL A 83 0.86 2.09 16.64
N LYS A 84 -0.16 2.92 16.36
CA LYS A 84 -1.00 3.53 17.39
C LYS A 84 -1.79 2.47 18.17
N GLU A 85 -2.45 1.55 17.48
CA GLU A 85 -3.18 0.44 18.10
C GLU A 85 -2.30 -0.43 18.97
N ASN A 86 -1.10 -0.76 18.50
CA ASN A 86 -0.14 -1.55 19.27
C ASN A 86 0.37 -0.81 20.51
N SER A 87 0.55 0.50 20.42
CA SER A 87 0.93 1.33 21.57
C SER A 87 -0.17 1.34 22.63
N ALA A 88 -1.44 1.49 22.21
CA ALA A 88 -2.59 1.44 23.10
C ALA A 88 -2.73 0.07 23.79
N LYS A 89 -2.63 -1.03 23.03
CA LYS A 89 -2.67 -2.39 23.58
C LYS A 89 -1.54 -2.66 24.58
N ARG A 90 -0.34 -2.13 24.30
CA ARG A 90 0.80 -2.25 25.21
C ARG A 90 0.57 -1.49 26.52
N ALA A 91 0.02 -0.28 26.47
CA ALA A 91 -0.30 0.51 27.65
C ALA A 91 -1.35 -0.20 28.52
N ALA A 92 -2.46 -0.63 27.92
CA ALA A 92 -3.51 -1.37 28.62
C ALA A 92 -3.00 -2.67 29.26
N ALA A 93 -2.17 -3.44 28.54
CA ALA A 93 -1.57 -4.67 29.06
C ALA A 93 -0.60 -4.41 30.24
N LYS A 94 0.09 -3.26 30.23
CA LYS A 94 0.97 -2.86 31.34
C LYS A 94 0.15 -2.50 32.58
N GLU A 95 -1.02 -1.88 32.42
CA GLU A 95 -1.93 -1.55 33.51
C GLU A 95 -2.62 -2.79 34.09
N SER A 96 -3.07 -3.72 33.24
CA SER A 96 -3.71 -4.98 33.69
C SER A 96 -2.71 -6.04 34.18
N GLY A 97 -1.43 -5.91 33.85
CA GLY A 97 -0.39 -6.90 34.15
C GLY A 97 -0.40 -8.12 33.21
N GLU A 98 -1.22 -8.10 32.16
CA GLU A 98 -1.31 -9.20 31.19
C GLU A 98 -0.19 -9.14 30.13
N LYS A 99 0.20 -10.31 29.61
CA LYS A 99 1.17 -10.39 28.50
C LYS A 99 0.44 -10.33 27.16
N VAL A 100 0.70 -9.28 26.36
CA VAL A 100 0.13 -9.12 25.02
C VAL A 100 1.12 -9.47 23.91
N GLN A 101 0.68 -10.27 22.94
CA GLN A 101 1.42 -10.56 21.71
C GLN A 101 1.07 -9.55 20.60
N LEU A 102 2.01 -8.65 20.27
CA LEU A 102 1.81 -7.60 19.27
C LEU A 102 2.23 -7.99 17.83
N LYS A 103 2.85 -9.16 17.67
CA LYS A 103 3.34 -9.66 16.38
C LYS A 103 2.18 -10.20 15.56
N ARG A 104 2.16 -9.90 14.26
CA ARG A 104 1.20 -10.49 13.31
C ARG A 104 1.49 -11.98 13.14
N GLN A 105 0.44 -12.78 13.05
CA GLN A 105 0.53 -14.20 12.74
C GLN A 105 -0.01 -14.46 11.33
N PRO A 106 0.58 -15.38 10.57
CA PRO A 106 -0.04 -15.88 9.33
C PRO A 106 -1.35 -16.60 9.65
N ALA A 107 -2.16 -16.84 8.61
CA ALA A 107 -3.33 -17.67 8.75
C ALA A 107 -2.91 -19.10 9.17
N GLY A 108 -3.38 -19.53 10.33
CA GLY A 108 -3.14 -20.88 10.83
C GLY A 108 -4.05 -21.93 10.15
N PRO A 109 -3.79 -23.22 10.39
CA PRO A 109 -4.72 -24.27 9.99
C PRO A 109 -6.09 -24.03 10.64
N ARG A 110 -7.18 -24.37 9.91
CA ARG A 110 -8.53 -24.26 10.45
C ARG A 110 -8.67 -25.20 11.66
N SER A 111 -9.30 -24.71 12.72
CA SER A 111 -9.65 -25.55 13.87
C SER A 111 -10.76 -26.54 13.50
N SER A 112 -10.94 -27.57 14.32
CA SER A 112 -12.10 -28.46 14.20
C SER A 112 -13.40 -27.65 14.34
N ARG A 113 -14.41 -28.04 13.56
CA ARG A 113 -15.77 -27.48 13.67
C ARG A 113 -16.80 -28.56 13.35
N VAL A 114 -17.94 -28.48 14.02
CA VAL A 114 -19.12 -29.30 13.68
C VAL A 114 -19.97 -28.50 12.70
N VAL A 115 -20.38 -29.14 11.60
CA VAL A 115 -21.26 -28.53 10.59
C VAL A 115 -22.56 -29.32 10.59
N THR A 116 -23.69 -28.64 10.80
CA THR A 116 -25.03 -29.22 10.77
C THR A 116 -25.75 -28.75 9.50
N GLY A 117 -26.28 -29.67 8.71
CA GLY A 117 -27.04 -29.38 7.51
C GLY A 117 -27.45 -30.66 6.78
N VAL A 118 -28.43 -30.55 5.88
CA VAL A 118 -28.85 -31.67 5.01
C VAL A 118 -27.93 -31.71 3.79
N PRO A 119 -27.16 -32.79 3.56
CA PRO A 119 -26.29 -32.89 2.39
C PRO A 119 -27.13 -33.03 1.11
N THR A 120 -26.74 -32.31 0.06
CA THR A 120 -27.30 -32.49 -1.28
C THR A 120 -26.39 -33.41 -2.09
N THR A 121 -26.94 -34.53 -2.56
CA THR A 121 -26.21 -35.44 -3.46
C THR A 121 -26.16 -34.84 -4.87
N LEU A 122 -24.97 -34.78 -5.46
CA LEU A 122 -24.75 -34.29 -6.83
C LEU A 122 -24.31 -35.46 -7.72
N ALA A 123 -24.67 -35.42 -9.00
CA ALA A 123 -24.24 -36.37 -10.03
C ALA A 123 -23.51 -35.62 -11.17
N PRO A 124 -22.53 -36.25 -11.84
CA PRO A 124 -21.89 -35.65 -13.00
C PRO A 124 -22.91 -35.40 -14.11
N VAL A 125 -22.79 -34.25 -14.79
CA VAL A 125 -23.65 -33.88 -15.92
C VAL A 125 -23.14 -34.55 -17.20
N ALA A 126 -24.06 -34.95 -18.08
CA ALA A 126 -23.72 -35.51 -19.38
C ALA A 126 -23.10 -34.43 -20.31
N TYR A 127 -22.35 -34.88 -21.31
CA TYR A 127 -21.82 -33.98 -22.34
C TYR A 127 -22.96 -33.42 -23.21
N GLU A 128 -22.98 -32.10 -23.39
CA GLU A 128 -23.94 -31.41 -24.25
C GLU A 128 -23.18 -30.52 -25.25
N THR A 129 -23.66 -30.48 -26.50
CA THR A 129 -23.02 -29.77 -27.62
C THR A 129 -23.59 -28.36 -27.84
N TYR A 130 -24.06 -27.66 -26.80
CA TYR A 130 -24.70 -26.34 -27.00
C TYR A 130 -23.72 -25.33 -27.63
N ILE A 131 -23.86 -25.18 -28.95
CA ILE A 131 -23.43 -24.10 -29.83
C ILE A 131 -24.68 -23.42 -30.39
#